data_AF-A0A399YN54-F1
#
_entry.id   AF-A0A399YN54-F1
#
_cell.length_a   1.000
_cell.length_b   1.000
_cell.length_c   1.000
_cell.angle_alpha   90.00
_cell.angle_beta   90.00
_cell.angle_gamma   90.00
#
_symmetry.space_group_name_H-M   'P 1'
#
loop_
_entity.id
_entity.type
_entity.pdbx_description
1 polymer ?
#
loop_
_entity_poly.entity_id
_entity_poly.type
_entity_poly.pdbx_seq_one_letter_code
_entity_poly.pdbx_strand_id
1 'polypeptide(L)'
;MTSLIGQTLNKRYRLDALLGDGGMGTVYRAADLNLERQVAIKLMHSHFARQEEFRARLVQEARISAQLDHPSIVRVYDFGESELGLFIAMEYVDGGSGSAGRMKPARSLSALSSPTSAW
;
A
#
# COMPACT_ATOMS: atom_id res chain seq x y z
N MET A 1 -7.53 -13.09 -8.47
CA MET A 1 -6.11 -12.70 -8.66
C MET A 1 -5.31 -13.04 -7.39
N THR A 2 -5.07 -14.33 -7.11
CA THR A 2 -4.26 -14.82 -5.97
C THR A 2 -2.82 -15.18 -6.37
N SER A 3 -2.46 -15.02 -7.64
CA SER A 3 -1.21 -15.50 -8.24
C SER A 3 0.07 -14.84 -7.69
N LEU A 4 -0.05 -13.78 -6.90
CA LEU A 4 1.09 -13.07 -6.30
C LEU A 4 1.44 -13.55 -4.90
N ILE A 5 0.56 -14.33 -4.25
CA ILE A 5 0.84 -14.87 -2.91
C ILE A 5 2.02 -15.84 -2.98
N GLY A 6 2.96 -15.71 -2.05
CA GLY A 6 4.22 -16.44 -2.00
C GLY A 6 5.36 -15.76 -2.77
N GLN A 7 5.07 -14.76 -3.62
CA GLN A 7 6.11 -14.01 -4.30
C GLN A 7 6.78 -12.99 -3.37
N THR A 8 8.06 -12.75 -3.62
CA THR A 8 8.86 -11.78 -2.86
C THR A 8 9.07 -10.51 -3.68
N LEU A 9 8.42 -9.43 -3.26
CA LEU A 9 8.55 -8.11 -3.84
C LEU A 9 9.89 -7.48 -3.45
N ASN A 10 10.63 -7.01 -4.45
CA ASN A 10 11.93 -6.34 -4.28
C ASN A 10 12.92 -7.13 -3.40
N LYS A 11 12.85 -8.47 -3.44
CA LYS A 11 13.64 -9.40 -2.59
C LYS A 11 13.51 -9.15 -1.07
N ARG A 12 12.50 -8.39 -0.63
CA ARG A 12 12.33 -7.96 0.77
C ARG A 12 10.96 -8.30 1.33
N TYR A 13 9.88 -8.10 0.57
CA TYR A 13 8.53 -8.27 1.09
C TYR A 13 7.87 -9.51 0.50
N ARG A 14 7.70 -10.56 1.29
CA ARG A 14 6.98 -11.76 0.84
C ARG A 14 5.48 -11.55 1.01
N LEU A 15 4.72 -11.65 -0.07
CA LEU A 15 3.26 -11.48 -0.03
C LEU A 15 2.61 -12.74 0.55
N ASP A 16 1.98 -12.64 1.71
CA ASP A 16 1.44 -13.78 2.46
C ASP A 16 -0.08 -13.96 2.27
N ALA A 17 -0.84 -12.87 2.10
CA ALA A 17 -2.29 -12.94 1.90
C ALA A 17 -2.86 -11.70 1.20
N LEU A 18 -3.94 -11.87 0.43
CA LEU A 18 -4.72 -10.74 -0.09
C LEU A 18 -5.59 -10.15 1.03
N LEU A 19 -5.48 -8.84 1.26
CA LEU A 19 -6.31 -8.10 2.22
C LEU A 19 -7.47 -7.37 1.55
N GLY A 20 -7.28 -6.91 0.31
CA GLY A 20 -8.33 -6.26 -0.45
C GLY A 20 -7.89 -5.89 -1.85
N ASP A 21 -8.85 -5.79 -2.76
CA ASP A 21 -8.65 -5.31 -4.12
C ASP A 21 -9.57 -4.12 -4.36
N GLY A 22 -9.03 -3.01 -4.86
CA GLY A 22 -9.76 -1.78 -5.09
C GLY A 22 -9.29 -1.05 -6.34
N GLY A 23 -9.97 0.03 -6.70
CA GLY A 23 -9.80 0.67 -8.01
C GLY A 23 -8.38 1.16 -8.35
N MET A 24 -7.56 1.50 -7.36
CA MET A 24 -6.17 1.96 -7.60
C MET A 24 -5.12 0.86 -7.47
N GLY A 25 -5.49 -0.28 -6.90
CA GLY A 25 -4.51 -1.28 -6.52
C GLY A 25 -5.01 -2.31 -5.53
N THR A 26 -4.15 -3.29 -5.31
CA THR A 26 -4.41 -4.46 -4.49
C THR A 26 -3.55 -4.40 -3.24
N VAL A 27 -4.14 -4.63 -2.07
CA VAL A 27 -3.46 -4.64 -0.77
C VAL A 27 -3.22 -6.08 -0.33
N TYR A 28 -1.99 -6.38 0.02
CA TYR A 28 -1.55 -7.67 0.55
C TYR A 28 -1.01 -7.51 1.96
N ARG A 29 -1.24 -8.52 2.81
CA ARG A 29 -0.42 -8.77 3.99
C ARG A 29 0.88 -9.37 3.52
N ALA A 30 2.00 -8.88 4.04
CA ALA A 30 3.32 -9.36 3.68
C ALA A 30 4.25 -9.41 4.88
N ALA A 31 5.29 -10.22 4.79
CA ALA A 31 6.41 -10.23 5.72
C ALA A 31 7.57 -9.41 5.15
N ASP A 32 8.04 -8.41 5.90
CA ASP A 32 9.33 -7.75 5.66
C ASP A 32 10.43 -8.69 6.15
N LEU A 33 11.13 -9.34 5.22
CA LEU A 33 12.15 -10.35 5.51
C LEU A 33 13.42 -9.77 6.14
N ASN A 34 13.66 -8.46 6.00
CA ASN A 34 14.84 -7.82 6.58
C ASN A 34 14.61 -7.42 8.05
N LEU A 35 13.39 -7.02 8.38
CA LEU A 35 13.01 -6.54 9.71
C LEU A 35 12.13 -7.53 10.49
N GLU A 36 11.86 -8.70 9.91
CA GLU A 36 11.10 -9.81 10.48
C GLU A 36 9.74 -9.38 11.07
N ARG A 37 9.02 -8.51 10.36
CA ARG A 37 7.74 -7.94 10.80
C ARG A 37 6.64 -8.06 9.74
N GLN A 38 5.39 -8.01 10.19
CA GLN A 38 4.22 -7.95 9.32
C GLN A 38 4.00 -6.53 8.81
N VAL A 39 3.74 -6.40 7.51
CA VAL A 39 3.48 -5.14 6.82
C VAL A 39 2.30 -5.29 5.86
N ALA A 40 1.68 -4.16 5.50
CA ALA A 40 0.72 -4.10 4.41
C ALA A 40 1.42 -3.54 3.16
N ILE A 41 1.23 -4.21 2.02
CA ILE A 41 1.77 -3.80 0.72
C ILE A 41 0.62 -3.46 -0.19
N LYS A 42 0.53 -2.19 -0.62
CA LYS A 42 -0.42 -1.78 -1.66
C LYS A 42 0.31 -1.73 -3.00
N LEU A 43 -0.02 -2.67 -3.90
CA LEU A 43 0.47 -2.75 -5.28
C LEU A 43 -0.47 -1.98 -6.20
N MET A 44 0.04 -0.98 -6.92
CA MET A 44 -0.75 -0.18 -7.86
C MET A 44 -1.05 -0.96 -9.12
N HIS A 45 -2.26 -0.81 -9.69
CA HIS A 45 -2.55 -1.40 -11.01
C HIS A 45 -1.74 -0.68 -12.11
N SER A 46 -1.36 -1.43 -13.15
CA SER A 46 -0.47 -0.97 -14.23
C SER A 46 -1.00 0.22 -15.05
N HIS A 47 -2.29 0.53 -14.96
CA HIS A 47 -2.90 1.69 -15.61
C HIS A 47 -2.62 3.02 -14.88
N PHE A 48 -2.31 2.96 -13.58
CA PHE A 48 -1.90 4.12 -12.79
C PHE A 48 -0.37 4.29 -12.77
N ALA A 49 0.37 3.18 -12.82
CA ALA A 49 1.84 3.20 -12.84
C ALA A 49 2.43 3.89 -14.09
N ARG A 50 1.68 3.95 -15.20
CA ARG A 50 2.13 4.56 -16.47
C ARG A 50 1.94 6.09 -16.56
N GLN A 51 1.31 6.71 -15.56
CA GLN A 51 1.09 8.15 -15.54
C GLN A 51 2.23 8.81 -14.74
N GLU A 52 3.20 9.42 -15.42
CA GLU A 52 4.35 10.09 -14.77
C GLU A 52 3.92 11.13 -13.72
N GLU A 53 2.83 11.86 -13.99
CA GLU A 53 2.25 12.81 -13.03
C GLU A 53 1.76 12.15 -11.74
N PHE A 54 1.20 10.94 -11.85
CA PHE A 54 0.76 10.15 -10.70
C PHE A 54 1.96 9.66 -9.89
N ARG A 55 3.05 9.26 -10.55
CA ARG A 55 4.31 8.86 -9.92
C ARG A 55 4.92 10.01 -9.12
N ALA A 56 4.98 11.21 -9.70
CA ALA A 56 5.53 12.40 -9.04
C ALA A 56 4.71 12.80 -7.80
N ARG A 57 3.38 12.77 -7.90
CA ARG A 57 2.49 13.05 -6.75
C ARG A 57 2.60 12.00 -5.66
N LEU A 58 2.59 10.71 -6.01
CA LEU A 58 2.77 9.62 -5.06
C LEU A 58 4.06 9.73 -4.26
N VAL A 59 5.18 10.03 -4.93
CA VAL A 59 6.48 10.22 -4.27
C VAL A 59 6.42 11.40 -3.30
N GLN A 60 5.82 12.51 -3.72
CA GLN A 60 5.70 13.71 -2.89
C GLN A 60 4.79 13.47 -1.68
N GLU A 61 3.68 12.76 -1.85
CA GLU A 61 2.75 12.43 -0.77
C GLU A 61 3.28 11.35 0.17
N ALA A 62 4.04 10.38 -0.33
CA ALA A 62 4.75 9.41 0.50
C ALA A 62 5.78 10.11 1.39
N ARG A 63 6.52 11.10 0.87
CA ARG A 63 7.46 11.92 1.65
C ARG A 63 6.76 12.74 2.73
N ILE A 64 5.58 13.30 2.44
CA ILE A 64 4.79 14.05 3.42
C ILE A 64 4.26 13.08 4.49
N SER A 65 3.75 11.93 4.08
CA SER A 65 3.19 10.91 4.99
C SER A 65 4.27 10.26 5.88
N ALA A 66 5.48 10.05 5.36
CA ALA A 66 6.61 9.54 6.14
C ALA A 66 7.08 10.51 7.24
N GLN A 67 6.79 11.81 7.10
CA GLN A 67 7.08 12.83 8.11
C GLN A 67 5.96 12.96 9.16
N LEU A 68 4.81 12.32 8.95
CA LEU A 68 3.66 12.41 9.84
C LEU A 68 3.63 11.21 10.81
N ASP A 69 4.21 11.39 11.99
CA ASP A 69 4.08 10.44 13.11
C ASP A 69 2.88 10.84 13.98
N HIS A 70 1.69 10.28 13.68
CA HIS A 70 0.50 10.47 14.49
C HIS A 70 -0.25 9.14 14.64
N PRO A 71 -0.77 8.79 15.83
CA PRO A 71 -1.46 7.51 16.10
C PRO A 71 -2.75 7.28 15.29
N SER A 72 -3.12 8.19 14.38
CA SER A 72 -4.27 8.06 13.47
C SER A 72 -3.86 7.94 12.00
N ILE A 73 -2.55 7.93 11.72
CA ILE A 73 -1.96 7.88 10.39
C ILE A 73 -1.18 6.56 10.31
N VAL A 74 -1.50 5.75 9.31
CA VAL A 74 -0.75 4.51 9.05
C VAL A 74 0.66 4.90 8.65
N ARG A 75 1.66 4.40 9.38
CA ARG A 75 3.06 4.70 9.07
C ARG A 75 3.44 4.09 7.73
N VAL A 76 3.97 4.91 6.82
CA VAL A 76 4.57 4.44 5.57
C VAL A 76 6.03 4.10 5.86
N TYR A 77 6.42 2.87 5.57
CA TYR A 77 7.78 2.40 5.77
C TYR A 77 8.65 2.57 4.53
N ASP A 78 8.05 2.37 3.36
CA ASP A 78 8.79 2.32 2.11
C ASP A 78 7.84 2.57 0.93
N PHE A 79 8.38 3.09 -0.16
CA PHE A 79 7.69 3.15 -1.44
C PHE A 79 8.71 2.85 -2.53
N GLY A 80 8.29 2.17 -3.59
CA GLY A 80 9.23 1.82 -4.65
C GLY A 80 8.56 1.26 -5.89
N GLU A 81 9.41 0.92 -6.84
CA GLU A 81 9.02 0.17 -8.03
C GLU A 81 9.66 -1.22 -7.97
N SER A 82 8.95 -2.19 -8.53
CA SER A 82 9.38 -3.57 -8.65
C SER A 82 8.95 -4.12 -10.00
N GLU A 83 9.36 -5.35 -10.30
CA GLU A 83 8.88 -6.09 -11.47
C GLU A 83 7.35 -6.28 -11.48
N LEU A 84 6.69 -6.21 -10.32
CA LEU A 84 5.24 -6.29 -10.17
C LEU A 84 4.54 -4.93 -10.25
N GLY A 85 5.30 -3.83 -10.38
CA GLY A 85 4.80 -2.46 -10.44
C GLY A 85 5.15 -1.62 -9.20
N LEU A 86 4.51 -0.44 -9.12
CA LEU A 86 4.65 0.48 -7.99
C LEU A 86 4.00 -0.09 -6.74
N PHE A 87 4.68 0.07 -5.61
CA PHE A 87 4.19 -0.39 -4.33
C PHE A 87 4.44 0.62 -3.21
N ILE A 88 3.62 0.51 -2.16
CA ILE A 88 3.79 1.22 -0.90
C ILE A 88 3.77 0.18 0.22
N ALA A 89 4.83 0.14 1.02
CA ALA A 89 4.90 -0.65 2.24
C ALA A 89 4.54 0.21 3.43
N MET A 90 3.61 -0.27 4.24
CA MET A 90 3.05 0.48 5.36
C MET A 90 2.75 -0.44 6.54
N GLU A 91 2.51 0.17 7.69
CA GLU A 91 2.13 -0.51 8.92
C GLU A 91 0.90 -1.41 8.70
N TYR A 92 1.04 -2.67 9.09
CA TYR A 92 -0.09 -3.58 9.14
C TYR A 92 -0.81 -3.38 10.48
N VAL A 93 -2.02 -2.81 10.40
CA VAL A 93 -2.88 -2.62 11.58
C VAL A 93 -3.90 -3.76 11.64
N ASP A 94 -3.73 -4.66 12.60
CA ASP A 94 -4.70 -5.71 12.89
C ASP A 94 -5.94 -5.09 13.56
N GLY A 95 -7.00 -4.91 12.76
CA GLY A 95 -8.28 -4.39 13.23
C GLY A 95 -9.01 -5.47 14.01
N GLY A 96 -8.72 -5.59 15.31
CA GLY A 96 -9.37 -6.56 16.20
C GLY A 96 -10.89 -6.62 16.05
N SER A 97 -11.38 -7.85 15.83
CA SER A 97 -12.75 -8.38 15.85
C SER A 97 -13.89 -7.57 15.22
N GLY A 98 -14.41 -8.06 14.09
CA GLY A 98 -15.79 -7.74 13.66
C GLY A 98 -16.08 -7.91 12.17
N SER A 99 -15.09 -7.79 11.29
CA SER A 99 -15.24 -8.07 9.86
C SER A 99 -13.86 -8.26 9.26
N ALA A 100 -13.62 -9.43 8.65
CA ALA A 100 -12.37 -9.85 8.05
C ALA A 100 -11.54 -8.68 7.49
N GLY A 101 -10.33 -8.49 8.05
CA GLY A 101 -9.25 -7.73 7.42
C GLY A 101 -9.57 -6.30 6.97
N ARG A 102 -10.42 -5.55 7.69
CA ARG A 102 -10.67 -4.14 7.37
C ARG A 102 -9.48 -3.29 7.84
N MET A 103 -8.57 -2.98 6.91
CA MET A 103 -7.61 -1.88 7.10
C MET A 103 -8.43 -0.62 7.40
N LYS A 104 -8.28 0.01 8.58
CA LYS A 104 -8.86 1.34 8.82
C LYS A 104 -8.28 2.24 7.72
N PRO A 105 -9.10 2.98 6.96
CA PRO A 105 -8.56 3.89 5.96
C PRO A 105 -7.58 4.82 6.68
N ALA A 106 -6.32 4.81 6.26
CA ALA A 106 -5.37 5.80 6.70
C ALA A 106 -6.02 7.16 6.41
N ARG A 107 -6.25 7.99 7.45
CA ARG A 107 -6.87 9.32 7.28
C ARG A 107 -6.06 10.26 6.38
N SER A 108 -4.87 9.84 5.94
CA SER A 108 -4.02 10.57 4.99
C SER A 108 -4.06 10.03 3.56
N LEU A 109 -4.66 8.86 3.27
CA LEU A 109 -4.72 8.29 1.91
C LEU A 109 -6.14 8.31 1.29
N SER A 110 -7.14 8.83 2.01
CA SER A 110 -8.49 9.03 1.48
C SER A 110 -8.56 10.17 0.45
N ALA A 111 -7.64 11.14 0.50
CA ALA A 111 -7.52 12.19 -0.53
C ALA A 111 -7.14 11.62 -1.91
N LEU A 112 -6.46 10.47 -1.92
CA LEU A 112 -6.06 9.77 -3.14
C LEU A 112 -7.13 8.79 -3.66
N SER A 113 -8.23 8.58 -2.94
CA SER A 113 -9.15 7.46 -3.19
C SER A 113 -10.43 7.80 -3.95
N SER A 114 -10.60 9.03 -4.43
CA SER A 114 -11.82 9.45 -5.10
C SER A 114 -11.57 9.70 -6.59
N PRO A 115 -12.16 8.93 -7.52
CA PRO A 115 -12.41 9.40 -8.87
C PRO A 115 -13.69 10.24 -8.82
N THR A 116 -13.64 11.45 -8.25
CA THR A 116 -14.77 12.38 -8.33
C THR A 116 -14.34 13.57 -9.17
N SER A 117 -14.64 13.42 -10.47
CA SER A 117 -15.08 14.43 -11.42
C SER A 117 -14.53 15.85 -11.30
N ALA A 118 -14.01 16.31 -12.44
CA ALA A 118 -13.99 17.71 -12.85
C ALA A 118 -15.26 18.50 -12.42
N TRP A 119 -15.05 19.82 -12.35
CA TRP A 119 -15.93 20.92 -11.92
C TRP A 119 -15.84 21.24 -10.43
#